data_AF-A0A813K5B0-F1
#
_entry.id   AF-A0A813K5B0-F1
#
_cell.length_a   1.000
_cell.length_b   1.000
_cell.length_c   1.000
_cell.angle_alpha   90.00
_cell.angle_beta   90.00
_cell.angle_gamma   90.00
#
_symmetry.space_group_name_H-M   'P 1'
#
loop_
_entity.id
_entity.type
_entity.pdbx_description
1 polymer ?
#
loop_
_entity_poly.entity_id
_entity_poly.type
_entity_poly.pdbx_seq_one_letter_code
_entity_poly.pdbx_strand_id
1 'polypeptide(L)'
;QGGPKQAPGAGRLDKREKRELSRLQSQLQPNVASIFKAMCWCLDHADCAIEVARCLVEGLLEESLPLDERVLRLCLVSDVLHNSGSSVASAAWVFKREFEAQMPEAGFAWCLP
;
A
#
# COMPACT_ATOMS: atom_id res chain seq x y z
N GLN A 1 10.66 -13.37 -29.04
CA GLN A 1 11.61 -13.88 -28.02
C GLN A 1 11.25 -13.19 -26.72
N GLY A 2 10.58 -13.90 -25.81
CA GLY A 2 10.08 -13.31 -24.56
C GLY A 2 11.23 -13.13 -23.58
N GLY A 3 11.47 -11.90 -23.16
CA GLY A 3 12.36 -11.62 -22.02
C GLY A 3 11.88 -12.35 -20.76
N PRO A 4 12.72 -12.41 -19.70
CA PRO A 4 12.34 -13.07 -18.46
C PRO A 4 11.02 -12.48 -17.95
N LYS A 5 9.99 -13.33 -17.80
CA LYS A 5 8.73 -12.93 -17.16
C LYS A 5 9.06 -12.52 -15.73
N GLN A 6 8.85 -11.24 -15.43
CA GLN A 6 9.00 -10.74 -14.06
C GLN A 6 8.01 -11.48 -13.15
N ALA A 7 8.41 -11.70 -11.90
CA ALA A 7 7.52 -12.29 -10.91
C ALA A 7 6.28 -11.39 -10.72
N PRO A 8 5.10 -11.94 -10.41
CA PRO A 8 3.91 -11.15 -10.13
C PRO A 8 4.19 -10.08 -9.06
N GLY A 9 3.78 -8.83 -9.32
CA GLY A 9 3.98 -7.70 -8.40
C GLY A 9 5.40 -7.12 -8.35
N ALA A 10 6.34 -7.64 -9.15
CA ALA A 10 7.74 -7.20 -9.18
C ALA A 10 8.04 -6.04 -10.15
N GLY A 11 7.00 -5.46 -10.75
CA GLY A 11 7.10 -4.21 -11.49
C GLY A 11 7.62 -3.07 -10.61
N ARG A 12 7.98 -1.95 -11.24
CA ARG A 12 8.57 -0.80 -10.56
C ARG A 12 7.82 0.46 -10.91
N LEU A 13 7.49 1.23 -9.88
CA LEU A 13 6.90 2.55 -10.03
C LEU A 13 7.94 3.49 -10.65
N ASP A 14 7.51 4.25 -11.64
CA ASP A 14 8.30 5.35 -12.18
C ASP A 14 8.38 6.52 -11.18
N LYS A 15 9.16 7.55 -11.53
CA LYS A 15 9.34 8.71 -10.66
C LYS A 15 8.04 9.49 -10.41
N ARG A 16 7.12 9.52 -11.37
CA ARG A 16 5.84 10.23 -11.30
C ARG A 16 4.87 9.46 -10.41
N GLU A 17 4.76 8.16 -10.59
CA GLU A 17 3.93 7.26 -9.81
C GLU A 17 4.35 7.25 -8.34
N LYS A 18 5.66 7.24 -8.06
CA LYS A 18 6.19 7.38 -6.69
C LYS A 18 5.73 8.67 -6.02
N ARG A 19 5.86 9.80 -6.71
CA ARG A 19 5.40 11.09 -6.19
C ARG A 19 3.89 11.11 -5.97
N GLU A 20 3.14 10.49 -6.87
CA GLU A 20 1.69 10.40 -6.74
C GLU A 20 1.28 9.55 -5.53
N LEU A 21 1.91 8.39 -5.31
CA LEU A 21 1.67 7.58 -4.12
C LEU A 21 1.98 8.35 -2.83
N SER A 22 3.12 9.05 -2.76
CA SER A 22 3.46 9.89 -1.61
C SER A 22 2.45 11.03 -1.40
N ARG A 23 1.95 11.63 -2.49
CA ARG A 23 0.91 12.67 -2.43
C ARG A 23 -0.42 12.09 -1.94
N LEU A 24 -0.82 10.91 -2.41
CA LEU A 24 -2.05 10.26 -1.97
C LEU A 24 -2.01 9.95 -0.48
N GLN A 25 -0.89 9.43 0.04
CA GLN A 25 -0.72 9.14 1.47
C GLN A 25 -0.75 10.38 2.36
N SER A 26 -0.11 11.48 1.93
CA SER A 26 -0.06 12.74 2.70
C SER A 26 -1.33 13.58 2.60
N GLN A 27 -2.21 13.31 1.64
CA GLN A 27 -3.45 14.07 1.42
C GLN A 27 -4.71 13.27 1.75
N LEU A 28 -4.58 12.11 2.42
CA LEU A 28 -5.75 11.36 2.88
C LEU A 28 -6.63 12.23 3.75
N GLN A 29 -7.94 12.18 3.48
CA GLN A 29 -8.97 12.86 4.25
C GLN A 29 -9.84 11.83 4.97
N PRO A 30 -10.48 12.18 6.10
CA PRO A 30 -11.36 11.29 6.85
C PRO A 30 -12.73 11.12 6.16
N ASN A 31 -12.72 10.72 4.90
CA ASN A 31 -13.90 10.37 4.13
C ASN A 31 -13.61 9.19 3.20
N VAL A 32 -14.66 8.42 2.93
CA VAL A 32 -14.58 7.18 2.14
C VAL A 32 -14.05 7.46 0.74
N ALA A 33 -14.42 8.57 0.11
CA ALA A 33 -13.99 8.90 -1.25
C ALA A 33 -12.47 9.08 -1.37
N SER A 34 -11.84 9.69 -0.37
CA SER A 34 -10.38 9.88 -0.33
C SER A 34 -9.64 8.56 -0.23
N ILE A 35 -10.07 7.68 0.68
CA ILE A 35 -9.44 6.37 0.91
C ILE A 35 -9.68 5.46 -0.29
N PHE A 36 -10.91 5.42 -0.80
CA PHE A 36 -11.29 4.67 -1.99
C PHE A 36 -10.44 5.04 -3.20
N LYS A 37 -10.23 6.35 -3.45
CA LYS A 37 -9.38 6.81 -4.56
C LYS A 37 -7.94 6.30 -4.43
N ALA A 38 -7.36 6.36 -3.23
CA ALA A 38 -6.01 5.87 -2.98
C ALA A 38 -5.93 4.34 -3.11
N MET A 39 -6.95 3.61 -2.63
CA MET A 39 -7.04 2.16 -2.78
C MET A 39 -7.12 1.74 -4.25
N CYS A 40 -7.99 2.39 -5.05
CA CYS A 40 -8.08 2.14 -6.49
C CYS A 40 -6.73 2.35 -7.17
N TRP A 41 -6.03 3.45 -6.85
CA TRP A 41 -4.69 3.69 -7.37
C TRP A 41 -3.73 2.54 -7.04
N CYS A 42 -3.75 2.01 -5.81
CA CYS A 42 -2.91 0.88 -5.43
C CYS A 42 -3.22 -0.39 -6.23
N LEU A 43 -4.51 -0.71 -6.44
CA LEU A 43 -4.95 -1.88 -7.20
C LEU A 43 -4.65 -1.75 -8.69
N ASP A 44 -4.76 -0.55 -9.26
CA ASP A 44 -4.39 -0.25 -10.66
C ASP A 44 -2.89 -0.45 -10.90
N HIS A 45 -2.06 -0.32 -9.86
CA HIS A 45 -0.62 -0.54 -9.89
C HIS A 45 -0.21 -1.88 -9.26
N ALA A 46 -1.10 -2.88 -9.26
CA ALA A 46 -0.83 -4.20 -8.68
C ALA A 46 0.37 -4.92 -9.31
N ASP A 47 0.72 -4.63 -10.56
CA ASP A 47 1.95 -5.15 -11.17
C ASP A 47 3.23 -4.71 -10.42
N CYS A 48 3.15 -3.62 -9.63
CA CYS A 48 4.20 -3.11 -8.75
C CYS A 48 3.89 -3.37 -7.25
N ALA A 49 3.03 -4.34 -6.93
CA ALA A 49 2.52 -4.57 -5.58
C ALA A 49 3.61 -4.69 -4.50
N ILE A 50 4.78 -5.24 -4.81
CA ILE A 50 5.90 -5.34 -3.85
C ILE A 50 6.40 -3.95 -3.44
N GLU A 51 6.64 -3.07 -4.42
CA GLU A 51 7.11 -1.71 -4.15
C GLU A 51 6.00 -0.86 -3.50
N VAL A 52 4.75 -1.00 -3.97
CA VAL A 52 3.59 -0.27 -3.40
C VAL A 52 3.33 -0.68 -1.95
N ALA A 53 3.28 -1.99 -1.66
CA ALA A 53 3.05 -2.50 -0.30
C ALA A 53 4.12 -1.98 0.67
N ARG A 54 5.39 -2.01 0.25
CA ARG A 54 6.49 -1.47 1.05
C ARG A 54 6.30 0.01 1.35
N CYS A 55 5.99 0.83 0.34
CA CYS A 55 5.75 2.25 0.56
C CYS A 55 4.56 2.54 1.48
N LEU A 56 3.51 1.72 1.45
CA LEU A 56 2.37 1.84 2.36
C LEU A 56 2.74 1.47 3.80
N VAL A 57 3.52 0.40 3.99
CA VAL A 57 4.00 -0.03 5.32
C VAL A 57 5.00 0.99 5.89
N GLU A 58 5.97 1.44 5.10
CA GLU A 58 6.90 2.52 5.49
C GLU A 58 6.15 3.79 5.85
N GLY A 59 5.13 4.17 5.07
CA GLY A 59 4.28 5.31 5.36
C GLY A 59 3.44 5.13 6.63
N LEU A 60 2.96 3.93 6.93
CA LEU A 60 2.21 3.65 8.16
C LEU A 60 3.10 3.70 9.41
N LEU A 61 4.35 3.25 9.29
CA LEU A 61 5.33 3.14 10.39
C LEU A 61 6.20 4.40 10.55
N GLU A 62 5.85 5.49 9.88
CA GLU A 62 6.53 6.78 10.03
C GLU A 62 6.45 7.27 11.49
N GLU A 63 7.61 7.46 12.12
CA GLU A 63 7.74 7.70 13.58
C GLU A 63 6.94 8.92 14.05
N SER A 64 7.02 10.02 13.31
CA SER A 64 6.39 11.31 13.61
C SER A 64 4.98 11.47 13.02
N LEU A 65 4.36 10.38 12.56
CA LEU A 65 3.04 10.44 11.93
C LEU A 65 1.95 10.79 12.97
N PRO A 66 1.18 11.87 12.77
CA PRO A 66 0.02 12.18 13.62
C PRO A 66 -0.98 11.01 13.68
N LEU A 67 -1.66 10.85 14.82
CA LEU A 67 -2.56 9.72 15.06
C LEU A 67 -3.72 9.65 14.05
N ASP A 68 -4.29 10.81 13.69
CA ASP A 68 -5.35 10.93 12.70
C ASP A 68 -4.87 10.48 11.31
N GLU A 69 -3.69 10.91 10.85
CA GLU A 69 -3.09 10.41 9.62
C GLU A 69 -2.80 8.91 9.69
N ARG A 70 -2.32 8.42 10.84
CA ARG A 70 -2.01 7.00 11.05
C ARG A 70 -3.24 6.12 10.90
N VAL A 71 -4.38 6.54 11.44
CA VAL A 71 -5.66 5.85 11.26
C VAL A 71 -6.06 5.82 9.79
N LEU A 72 -5.91 6.94 9.06
CA LEU A 72 -6.25 6.99 7.64
C LEU A 72 -5.35 6.09 6.79
N ARG A 73 -4.03 6.08 7.03
CA ARG A 73 -3.10 5.17 6.35
C ARG A 73 -3.39 3.70 6.68
N LEU A 74 -3.77 3.40 7.92
CA LEU A 74 -4.20 2.06 8.33
C LEU A 74 -5.49 1.63 7.59
N CYS A 75 -6.48 2.52 7.48
CA CYS A 75 -7.70 2.26 6.70
C CYS A 75 -7.38 1.98 5.23
N LEU A 76 -6.49 2.77 4.61
CA LEU A 76 -6.05 2.51 3.24
C LEU A 76 -5.40 1.11 3.11
N VAL A 77 -4.50 0.75 4.02
CA VAL A 77 -3.85 -0.57 4.00
C VAL A 77 -4.87 -1.70 4.20
N SER A 78 -5.85 -1.51 5.09
CA SER A 78 -6.94 -2.46 5.31
C SER A 78 -7.80 -2.64 4.06
N ASP A 79 -8.16 -1.56 3.37
CA ASP A 79 -8.93 -1.58 2.13
C ASP A 79 -8.17 -2.28 1.00
N VAL A 80 -6.87 -2.00 0.84
CA VAL A 80 -6.02 -2.68 -0.14
C VAL A 80 -5.91 -4.17 0.16
N LEU A 81 -5.70 -4.54 1.43
CA LEU A 81 -5.64 -5.94 1.86
C LEU A 81 -6.97 -6.67 1.61
N HIS A 82 -8.10 -6.05 1.95
CA HIS A 82 -9.43 -6.61 1.74
C HIS A 82 -9.70 -6.89 0.26
N ASN A 83 -9.33 -5.94 -0.61
CA ASN A 83 -9.58 -6.03 -2.05
C ASN A 83 -8.47 -6.77 -2.82
N SER A 84 -7.38 -7.16 -2.16
CA SER A 84 -6.27 -7.93 -2.75
C SER A 84 -6.69 -9.30 -3.28
N GLY A 85 -7.77 -9.87 -2.75
CA GLY A 85 -8.34 -11.13 -3.22
C GLY A 85 -9.24 -11.02 -4.45
N SER A 86 -9.48 -9.80 -4.96
CA SER A 86 -10.29 -9.61 -6.16
C SER A 86 -9.56 -10.11 -7.41
N SER A 87 -10.29 -10.75 -8.33
CA SER A 87 -9.75 -11.23 -9.61
C SER A 87 -9.56 -10.12 -10.66
N VAL A 88 -9.82 -8.87 -10.29
CA VAL A 88 -9.82 -7.71 -11.19
C VAL A 88 -8.41 -7.24 -11.53
N ALA A 89 -7.46 -7.41 -10.61
CA ALA A 89 -6.07 -6.99 -10.77
C ALA A 89 -5.10 -8.20 -10.68
N SER A 90 -4.36 -8.44 -11.76
CA SER A 90 -3.50 -9.61 -12.05
C SER A 90 -2.57 -10.03 -10.90
N ALA A 91 -2.05 -9.06 -10.15
CA ALA A 91 -1.08 -9.26 -9.08
C ALA A 91 -1.55 -8.71 -7.72
N ALA A 92 -2.84 -8.37 -7.57
CA ALA A 92 -3.35 -7.78 -6.33
C ALA A 92 -3.17 -8.72 -5.12
N TRP A 93 -3.26 -10.04 -5.32
CA TRP A 93 -3.02 -11.04 -4.28
C TRP A 93 -1.63 -10.94 -3.63
N VAL A 94 -0.66 -10.33 -4.32
CA VAL A 94 0.70 -10.10 -3.80
C VAL A 94 0.67 -9.12 -2.61
N PHE A 95 -0.26 -8.15 -2.59
CA PHE A 95 -0.40 -7.22 -1.46
C PHE A 95 -0.56 -7.94 -0.13
N LYS A 96 -1.41 -8.97 -0.09
CA LYS A 96 -1.63 -9.77 1.12
C LYS A 96 -0.33 -10.40 1.63
N ARG A 97 0.41 -11.06 0.73
CA ARG A 97 1.71 -11.68 1.06
C ARG A 97 2.70 -10.65 1.61
N GLU A 98 2.77 -9.48 0.98
CA GLU A 98 3.73 -8.45 1.36
C GLU A 98 3.36 -7.79 2.69
N PHE A 99 2.08 -7.53 2.95
CA PHE A 99 1.64 -7.02 4.25
C PHE A 99 1.91 -8.02 5.37
N GLU A 100 1.64 -9.32 5.16
CA GLU A 100 1.96 -10.38 6.12
C GLU A 100 3.47 -10.47 6.43
N ALA A 101 4.33 -10.21 5.44
CA ALA A 101 5.78 -10.28 5.61
C ALA A 101 6.39 -9.02 6.25
N GLN A 102 5.79 -7.85 6.04
CA GLN A 102 6.38 -6.56 6.38
C GLN A 102 5.76 -5.90 7.61
N MET A 103 4.50 -6.22 7.94
CA MET A 103 3.91 -5.72 9.18
C MET A 103 4.57 -6.41 10.36
N PRO A 104 5.09 -5.66 11.35
CA PRO A 104 5.59 -6.27 12.57
C PRO A 104 4.44 -7.02 13.25
N GLU A 105 4.70 -8.22 13.79
CA GLU A 105 3.82 -8.80 14.80
C GLU A 105 3.53 -7.72 15.84
N ALA A 106 2.28 -7.62 16.29
CA ALA A 106 1.71 -6.51 17.03
C ALA A 106 2.35 -6.20 18.42
N GLY A 107 3.60 -6.60 18.66
CA GLY A 107 4.29 -6.55 19.95
C GLY A 107 5.23 -5.38 20.21
N PHE A 108 5.71 -4.59 19.23
CA PHE A 108 6.80 -3.63 19.55
C PHE A 108 6.76 -2.24 18.90
N ALA A 109 6.07 -2.02 17.78
CA ALA A 109 6.11 -0.73 17.06
C ALA A 109 4.99 0.27 17.44
N TRP A 110 3.95 -0.20 18.15
CA TRP A 110 2.79 0.60 18.52
C TRP A 110 2.79 1.03 19.98
N CYS A 111 3.92 0.88 20.68
CA CYS A 111 4.14 1.55 21.95
C CYS A 111 4.22 3.07 21.68
N LEU A 112 3.05 3.69 21.56
CA LEU A 112 2.86 5.08 21.92
C LEU A 112 3.56 5.31 23.28
N PRO A 113 4.30 6.43 23.43
CA PRO A 113 4.88 6.78 24.73
C PRO A 113 3.82 6.86 25.84
#